data_AF-A0A9P6NKC5-F1
#
_entry.id   AF-A0A9P6NKC5-F1
#
_cell.length_a   1.000
_cell.length_b   1.000
_cell.length_c   1.000
_cell.angle_alpha   90.00
_cell.angle_beta   90.00
_cell.angle_gamma   90.00
#
_symmetry.space_group_name_H-M   'P 1'
#
loop_
_entity.id
_entity.type
_entity.pdbx_description
1 polymer ?
#
loop_
_entity_poly.entity_id
_entity_poly.type
_entity_poly.pdbx_seq_one_letter_code
_entity_poly.pdbx_strand_id
1 'polypeptide(L)'
;MATQEPDPPSDHNLPPPPSYAEARLLTVQPSQAGIPHPFESSHHLPEGLFMIRNRSSAKVLDVRGGCVEVGSEVIAYEPKRPTLQDGQLLHRRNNQLFFLDWHGCLCAANSCLRVDVQNFALVLSSPQPISSSPSNSSHPPPQFRYDPRTRTISVHFFHDPTYSGTTLEQIHSVDYLLELQPRSRLEQPPPSASTLNKLSEWLPFAKSAPSSFSSSHSPASTSTSQTPFVPSSDPSLVHADPELDDDPEPWRAVKVVSVAPGWREKFPSSGTPEARKWLTRQWDIATIVCQTRREYEATASQASALDLSNLDSDPASLNHGVLAELGGVLGELGNEISRALGRST
;
A
#
# COMPACT_ATOMS: atom_id res chain seq x y z
N MET A 1 45.79 -44.98 33.36
CA MET A 1 45.43 -45.10 31.93
C MET A 1 44.68 -43.84 31.55
N ALA A 2 45.36 -42.88 30.93
CA ALA A 2 44.76 -41.63 30.49
C ALA A 2 44.24 -41.82 29.05
N THR A 3 42.94 -41.67 28.87
CA THR A 3 42.26 -41.69 27.57
C THR A 3 42.57 -40.39 26.83
N GLN A 4 43.22 -40.54 25.68
CA GLN A 4 43.57 -39.46 24.76
C GLN A 4 42.32 -39.12 23.92
N GLU A 5 41.81 -37.90 24.03
CA GLU A 5 40.71 -37.40 23.20
C GLU A 5 41.18 -37.25 21.74
N PRO A 6 40.35 -37.61 20.74
CA PRO A 6 40.68 -37.44 19.34
C PRO A 6 40.56 -35.97 18.92
N ASP A 7 41.59 -35.47 18.21
CA ASP A 7 41.61 -34.11 17.66
C ASP A 7 40.46 -33.87 16.67
N PRO A 8 39.84 -32.67 16.67
CA PRO A 8 38.77 -32.32 15.74
C PRO A 8 39.30 -32.20 14.29
N PRO A 9 38.46 -32.55 13.28
CA PRO A 9 38.86 -32.47 11.89
C PRO A 9 39.11 -31.01 11.46
N SER A 10 40.25 -30.80 10.80
CA SER A 10 40.68 -29.50 10.28
C SER A 10 39.89 -29.11 9.02
N ASP A 11 38.93 -28.20 9.18
CA ASP A 11 38.02 -27.65 8.16
C ASP A 11 38.69 -26.71 7.12
N HIS A 12 39.92 -26.99 6.69
CA HIS A 12 40.71 -26.07 5.86
C HIS A 12 40.62 -26.30 4.33
N ASN A 13 39.60 -27.01 3.84
CA ASN A 13 39.50 -27.32 2.40
C ASN A 13 38.13 -27.06 1.77
N LEU A 14 37.39 -26.06 2.26
CA LEU A 14 36.26 -25.54 1.49
C LEU A 14 36.78 -24.61 0.38
N PRO A 15 36.36 -24.81 -0.88
CA PRO A 15 36.71 -23.88 -1.95
C PRO A 15 36.18 -22.47 -1.58
N PRO A 16 36.93 -21.40 -1.88
CA PRO A 16 36.46 -20.05 -1.61
C PRO A 16 35.12 -19.83 -2.32
N PRO A 17 34.17 -19.11 -1.70
CA PRO A 17 32.90 -18.81 -2.34
C PRO A 17 33.16 -18.13 -3.69
N PRO A 18 32.38 -18.47 -4.74
CA PRO A 18 32.59 -17.91 -6.08
C PRO A 18 32.58 -16.38 -6.02
N SER A 19 33.52 -15.77 -6.75
CA SER A 19 33.65 -14.32 -6.83
C SER A 19 32.38 -13.70 -7.41
N TYR A 20 31.84 -12.67 -6.76
CA TYR A 20 30.66 -11.92 -7.20
C TYR A 20 30.77 -11.38 -8.65
N ALA A 21 31.98 -11.30 -9.21
CA ALA A 21 32.24 -10.91 -10.58
C ALA A 21 31.86 -11.99 -11.62
N GLU A 22 31.82 -13.27 -11.25
CA GLU A 22 31.59 -14.38 -12.19
C GLU A 22 30.11 -14.65 -12.47
N ALA A 23 29.19 -14.14 -11.65
CA ALA A 23 27.74 -14.20 -11.89
C ALA A 23 27.27 -13.37 -13.11
N ARG A 24 28.18 -12.64 -13.78
CA ARG A 24 27.87 -11.73 -14.89
C ARG A 24 28.04 -12.30 -16.31
N LEU A 25 28.52 -13.53 -16.47
CA LEU A 25 28.81 -14.09 -17.81
C LEU A 25 27.70 -14.94 -18.44
N LEU A 26 26.46 -14.89 -17.91
CA LEU A 26 25.29 -15.33 -18.66
C LEU A 26 24.77 -14.19 -19.55
N THR A 27 25.57 -13.85 -20.57
CA THR A 27 25.20 -12.89 -21.61
C THR A 27 24.24 -13.59 -22.58
N VAL A 28 22.94 -13.39 -22.40
CA VAL A 28 21.89 -13.85 -23.31
C VAL A 28 21.91 -12.98 -24.57
N GLN A 29 22.02 -13.61 -25.74
CA GLN A 29 21.87 -12.97 -27.05
C GLN A 29 20.42 -12.50 -27.27
N PRO A 30 20.20 -11.28 -27.80
CA PRO A 30 18.86 -10.83 -28.14
C PRO A 30 18.51 -11.25 -29.56
N SER A 31 17.79 -12.34 -29.72
CA SER A 31 17.06 -12.58 -30.97
C SER A 31 15.71 -13.23 -30.72
N GLN A 32 14.68 -12.41 -30.96
CA GLN A 32 13.38 -12.74 -31.53
C GLN A 32 12.35 -13.54 -30.70
N ALA A 33 11.17 -12.92 -30.61
CA ALA A 33 9.84 -13.48 -30.37
C ALA A 33 9.62 -14.30 -29.08
N GLY A 34 9.04 -13.64 -28.07
CA GLY A 34 8.04 -14.25 -27.20
C GLY A 34 8.47 -15.43 -26.34
N ILE A 35 9.73 -15.46 -25.88
CA ILE A 35 10.10 -16.35 -24.77
C ILE A 35 9.50 -15.74 -23.50
N PRO A 36 8.58 -16.43 -22.78
CA PRO A 36 8.15 -15.97 -21.47
C PRO A 36 9.40 -15.79 -20.61
N HIS A 37 9.64 -14.57 -20.14
CA HIS A 37 10.78 -14.29 -19.27
C HIS A 37 10.77 -15.35 -18.15
N PRO A 38 11.79 -16.23 -18.05
CA PRO A 38 11.76 -17.42 -17.21
C PRO A 38 11.88 -17.10 -15.70
N PHE A 39 11.70 -15.84 -15.34
CA PHE A 39 11.60 -15.38 -13.98
C PHE A 39 10.26 -14.65 -13.84
N GLU A 40 9.17 -15.42 -13.81
CA GLU A 40 8.07 -14.98 -12.94
C GLU A 40 8.70 -14.83 -11.56
N SER A 41 9.01 -13.59 -11.21
CA SER A 41 9.64 -13.30 -9.93
C SER A 41 8.72 -13.89 -8.86
N SER A 42 9.28 -14.64 -7.91
CA SER A 42 8.52 -15.29 -6.82
C SER A 42 7.71 -14.31 -5.96
N HIS A 43 7.85 -13.02 -6.24
CA HIS A 43 7.18 -11.90 -5.63
C HIS A 43 5.89 -11.50 -6.35
N HIS A 44 5.65 -11.95 -7.59
CA HIS A 44 4.54 -11.55 -8.46
C HIS A 44 4.32 -10.03 -8.58
N LEU A 45 5.36 -9.25 -8.30
CA LEU A 45 5.40 -7.82 -8.57
C LEU A 45 6.02 -7.62 -9.96
N PRO A 46 5.57 -6.60 -10.72
CA PRO A 46 6.10 -6.33 -12.04
C PRO A 46 7.59 -5.99 -12.01
N GLU A 47 8.28 -6.32 -13.09
CA GLU A 47 9.60 -5.76 -13.37
C GLU A 47 9.48 -4.27 -13.76
N GLY A 48 10.56 -3.52 -13.56
CA GLY A 48 10.60 -2.09 -13.87
C GLY A 48 9.88 -1.22 -12.84
N LEU A 49 9.42 -0.05 -13.28
CA LEU A 49 8.73 0.92 -12.43
C LEU A 49 7.24 0.59 -12.34
N PHE A 50 6.68 0.66 -11.14
CA PHE A 50 5.26 0.47 -10.91
C PHE A 50 4.73 1.35 -9.76
N MET A 51 3.41 1.48 -9.71
CA MET A 51 2.67 2.11 -8.61
C MET A 51 1.84 1.06 -7.86
N ILE A 52 1.68 1.27 -6.56
CA ILE A 52 0.87 0.41 -5.68
C ILE A 52 -0.32 1.22 -5.19
N ARG A 53 -1.54 0.88 -5.60
CA ARG A 53 -2.77 1.62 -5.28
C ARG A 53 -3.66 0.83 -4.33
N ASN A 54 -4.08 1.42 -3.23
CA ASN A 54 -5.03 0.80 -2.32
C ASN A 54 -6.46 0.84 -2.87
N ARG A 55 -7.22 -0.25 -2.70
CA ARG A 55 -8.59 -0.37 -3.24
C ARG A 55 -9.66 0.32 -2.38
N SER A 56 -9.50 0.42 -1.06
CA SER A 56 -10.52 1.06 -0.22
C SER A 56 -10.55 2.58 -0.38
N SER A 57 -9.38 3.21 -0.56
CA SER A 57 -9.24 4.67 -0.55
C SER A 57 -8.78 5.28 -1.88
N ALA A 58 -8.45 4.45 -2.88
CA ALA A 58 -7.81 4.86 -4.13
C ALA A 58 -6.45 5.56 -4.00
N LYS A 59 -5.91 5.72 -2.78
CA LYS A 59 -4.59 6.30 -2.51
C LYS A 59 -3.48 5.36 -2.94
N VAL A 60 -2.30 5.90 -3.24
CA VAL A 60 -1.14 5.15 -3.71
C VAL A 60 -0.01 5.22 -2.69
N LEU A 61 0.83 4.19 -2.65
CA LEU A 61 2.03 4.19 -1.83
C LEU A 61 2.93 5.38 -2.23
N ASP A 62 3.48 6.08 -1.23
CA ASP A 62 4.14 7.37 -1.39
C ASP A 62 5.21 7.54 -0.31
N VAL A 63 6.44 7.88 -0.69
CA VAL A 63 7.48 8.25 0.29
C VAL A 63 7.17 9.64 0.82
N ARG A 64 6.87 9.76 2.12
CA ARG A 64 6.34 10.98 2.74
C ARG A 64 7.19 12.22 2.39
N GLY A 65 6.53 13.23 1.83
CA GLY A 65 7.17 14.51 1.45
C GLY A 65 8.22 14.39 0.34
N GLY A 66 8.33 13.24 -0.32
CA GLY A 66 9.39 12.97 -1.29
C GLY A 66 10.79 12.91 -0.69
N CYS A 67 10.89 12.68 0.63
CA CYS A 67 12.16 12.61 1.33
C CYS A 67 13.03 11.46 0.77
N VAL A 68 14.34 11.66 0.75
CA VAL A 68 15.31 10.69 0.23
C VAL A 68 16.23 10.13 1.32
N GLU A 69 15.93 10.45 2.58
CA GLU A 69 16.74 10.07 3.74
C GLU A 69 16.30 8.71 4.30
N VAL A 70 17.24 7.99 4.91
CA VAL A 70 16.95 6.78 5.69
C VAL A 70 16.04 7.11 6.86
N GLY A 71 15.07 6.24 7.14
CA GLY A 71 14.03 6.43 8.16
C GLY A 71 12.81 7.21 7.67
N SER A 72 12.84 7.72 6.43
CA SER A 72 11.67 8.40 5.84
C SER A 72 10.49 7.44 5.75
N GLU A 73 9.35 7.85 6.29
CA GLU A 73 8.13 7.05 6.29
C GLU A 73 7.57 6.85 4.88
N VAL A 74 7.05 5.66 4.61
CA VAL A 74 6.27 5.37 3.41
C VAL A 74 4.79 5.27 3.80
N ILE A 75 3.98 6.14 3.22
CA ILE A 75 2.57 6.34 3.52
C ILE A 75 1.72 6.02 2.29
N ALA A 76 0.40 6.17 2.40
CA ALA A 76 -0.48 6.26 1.25
C ALA A 76 -0.88 7.72 1.04
N TYR A 77 -0.86 8.19 -0.21
CA TYR A 77 -1.18 9.56 -0.59
C TYR A 77 -2.06 9.60 -1.83
N GLU A 78 -2.73 10.71 -2.09
CA GLU A 78 -3.47 10.91 -3.34
C GLU A 78 -2.54 10.73 -4.58
N PRO A 79 -3.01 10.06 -5.65
CA PRO A 79 -2.21 9.89 -6.86
C PRO A 79 -1.77 11.24 -7.46
N LYS A 80 -0.46 11.39 -7.68
CA LYS A 80 0.15 12.57 -8.31
C LYS A 80 0.24 12.36 -9.82
N ARG A 81 0.17 13.46 -10.57
CA ARG A 81 0.43 13.43 -12.01
C ARG A 81 1.92 13.13 -12.24
N PRO A 82 2.26 12.13 -13.07
CA PRO A 82 3.66 11.87 -13.41
C PRO A 82 4.25 13.08 -14.15
N THR A 83 5.48 13.44 -13.79
CA THR A 83 6.21 14.52 -14.48
C THR A 83 7.02 13.93 -15.63
N LEU A 84 6.83 14.49 -16.83
CA LEU A 84 7.59 14.14 -18.03
C LEU A 84 8.53 15.29 -18.40
N GLN A 85 9.75 14.97 -18.82
CA GLN A 85 10.71 15.91 -19.43
C GLN A 85 11.14 15.31 -20.77
N ASP A 86 10.91 16.04 -21.87
CA ASP A 86 11.21 15.58 -23.22
C ASP A 86 10.55 14.23 -23.58
N GLY A 87 9.34 14.00 -23.06
CA GLY A 87 8.60 12.74 -23.23
C GLY A 87 9.09 11.59 -22.33
N GLN A 88 10.11 11.80 -21.50
CA GLN A 88 10.63 10.79 -20.58
C GLN A 88 10.13 11.01 -19.15
N LEU A 89 9.80 9.91 -18.47
CA LEU A 89 9.38 9.95 -17.08
C LEU A 89 10.52 10.33 -16.14
N LEU A 90 10.35 11.44 -15.42
CA LEU A 90 11.27 11.86 -14.36
C LEU A 90 11.02 11.08 -13.07
N HIS A 91 11.30 9.77 -13.09
CA HIS A 91 11.06 8.87 -11.96
C HIS A 91 11.75 9.33 -10.67
N ARG A 92 12.94 9.95 -10.76
CA ARG A 92 13.65 10.50 -9.59
C ARG A 92 12.91 11.63 -8.87
N ARG A 93 11.95 12.28 -9.54
CA ARG A 93 11.10 13.34 -8.97
C ARG A 93 9.69 12.84 -8.62
N ASN A 94 9.44 11.53 -8.73
CA ASN A 94 8.17 10.93 -8.39
C ASN A 94 8.35 9.94 -7.24
N ASN A 95 7.86 10.34 -6.07
CA ASN A 95 7.94 9.58 -4.83
C ASN A 95 6.84 8.51 -4.68
N GLN A 96 6.07 8.25 -5.74
CA GLN A 96 5.01 7.22 -5.79
C GLN A 96 5.38 6.04 -6.70
N LEU A 97 6.59 6.05 -7.25
CA LEU A 97 7.10 4.98 -8.10
C LEU A 97 8.04 4.09 -7.30
N PHE A 98 7.86 2.79 -7.48
CA PHE A 98 8.66 1.74 -6.86
C PHE A 98 9.16 0.77 -7.93
N PHE A 99 10.17 0.00 -7.57
CA PHE A 99 10.72 -1.07 -8.40
C PHE A 99 11.26 -2.19 -7.50
N LEU A 100 11.54 -3.36 -8.07
CA LEU A 100 12.31 -4.39 -7.39
C LEU A 100 13.79 -4.27 -7.77
N ASP A 101 14.69 -4.26 -6.78
CA ASP A 101 16.13 -4.42 -7.05
C ASP A 101 16.46 -5.86 -7.47
N TRP A 102 17.73 -6.11 -7.81
CA TRP A 102 18.20 -7.42 -8.26
C TRP A 102 18.13 -8.51 -7.18
N HIS A 103 17.94 -8.14 -5.90
CA HIS A 103 17.69 -9.08 -4.81
C HIS A 103 16.19 -9.32 -4.57
N GLY A 104 15.30 -8.67 -5.34
CA GLY A 104 13.86 -8.71 -5.11
C GLY A 104 13.39 -7.81 -3.95
N CYS A 105 14.21 -6.86 -3.50
CA CYS A 105 13.79 -5.90 -2.49
C CYS A 105 12.96 -4.79 -3.13
N LEU A 106 11.86 -4.39 -2.48
CA LEU A 106 11.06 -3.25 -2.91
C LEU A 106 11.84 -1.95 -2.64
N CYS A 107 12.00 -1.12 -3.66
CA CYS A 107 12.79 0.11 -3.60
C CYS A 107 11.98 1.31 -4.09
N ALA A 108 12.19 2.47 -3.47
CA ALA A 108 11.61 3.72 -3.93
C ALA A 108 12.43 4.31 -5.09
N ALA A 109 11.77 4.69 -6.18
CA ALA A 109 12.45 5.17 -7.39
C ALA A 109 13.12 6.54 -7.23
N ASN A 110 12.66 7.37 -6.29
CA ASN A 110 13.20 8.72 -6.06
C ASN A 110 14.54 8.70 -5.30
N SER A 111 14.74 7.75 -4.39
CA SER A 111 15.94 7.66 -3.53
C SER A 111 16.81 6.43 -3.80
N CYS A 112 16.29 5.43 -4.51
CA CYS A 112 16.87 4.10 -4.62
C CYS A 112 17.07 3.38 -3.28
N LEU A 113 16.45 3.86 -2.20
CA LEU A 113 16.47 3.20 -0.90
C LEU A 113 15.42 2.08 -0.86
N ARG A 114 15.69 1.06 -0.06
CA ARG A 114 14.80 -0.08 0.15
C ARG A 114 13.62 0.34 1.04
N VAL A 115 12.48 -0.28 0.83
CA VAL A 115 11.35 -0.22 1.76
C VAL A 115 11.57 -1.29 2.81
N ASP A 116 11.51 -0.86 4.06
CA ASP A 116 11.75 -1.65 5.26
C ASP A 116 10.58 -1.52 6.22
N VAL A 117 10.60 -2.29 7.31
CA VAL A 117 9.56 -2.27 8.33
C VAL A 117 10.17 -1.99 9.69
N GLN A 118 9.75 -0.88 10.31
CA GLN A 118 10.14 -0.51 11.68
C GLN A 118 8.90 -0.25 12.50
N ASN A 119 8.73 -0.98 13.62
CA ASN A 119 7.54 -0.87 14.48
C ASN A 119 6.23 -1.02 13.68
N PHE A 120 6.20 -1.96 12.73
CA PHE A 120 5.10 -2.18 11.79
C PHE A 120 4.80 -1.03 10.81
N ALA A 121 5.55 0.07 10.84
CA ALA A 121 5.45 1.14 9.84
C ALA A 121 6.45 0.89 8.69
N LEU A 122 6.11 1.32 7.49
CA LEU A 122 7.03 1.28 6.37
C LEU A 122 7.99 2.47 6.41
N VAL A 123 9.29 2.21 6.24
CA VAL A 123 10.32 3.25 6.19
C VAL A 123 11.33 2.98 5.09
N LEU A 124 12.05 4.02 4.65
CA LEU A 124 13.19 3.84 3.77
C LEU A 124 14.42 3.38 4.55
N SER A 125 15.14 2.39 4.05
CA SER A 125 16.41 1.95 4.60
C SER A 125 17.51 1.84 3.54
N SER A 126 18.73 2.14 3.98
CA SER A 126 19.94 1.85 3.20
C SER A 126 20.27 0.36 3.30
N PRO A 127 20.81 -0.28 2.25
CA PRO A 127 21.43 -1.59 2.39
C PRO A 127 22.53 -1.54 3.45
N GLN A 128 22.44 -2.42 4.44
CA GLN A 128 23.41 -2.54 5.53
C GLN A 128 24.01 -3.96 5.53
N PRO A 129 25.28 -4.13 5.96
CA PRO A 129 25.83 -5.46 6.19
C PRO A 129 24.96 -6.25 7.15
N ILE A 130 24.68 -7.50 6.81
CA ILE A 130 23.93 -8.41 7.69
C ILE A 130 24.89 -8.93 8.76
N SER A 131 24.58 -8.64 10.03
CA SER A 131 25.30 -9.15 11.19
C SER A 131 24.73 -10.50 11.63
N SER A 132 25.56 -11.32 12.26
CA SER A 132 25.12 -12.53 12.98
C SER A 132 24.22 -12.21 14.18
N SER A 133 24.31 -10.98 14.69
CA SER A 133 23.43 -10.44 15.73
C SER A 133 22.50 -9.39 15.11
N PRO A 134 21.32 -9.79 14.61
CA PRO A 134 20.41 -8.91 13.89
C PRO A 134 19.91 -7.78 14.80
N SER A 135 19.85 -6.57 14.23
CA SER A 135 19.32 -5.36 14.88
C SER A 135 18.48 -4.55 13.90
N ASN A 136 17.82 -3.50 14.38
CA ASN A 136 17.04 -2.54 13.58
C ASN A 136 17.78 -2.03 12.33
N SER A 137 19.11 -1.97 12.39
CA SER A 137 19.96 -1.48 11.32
C SER A 137 20.72 -2.58 10.59
N SER A 138 20.64 -3.83 11.04
CA SER A 138 21.53 -4.91 10.61
C SER A 138 20.78 -6.24 10.49
N HIS A 139 19.64 -6.22 9.81
CA HIS A 139 18.87 -7.41 9.46
C HIS A 139 18.77 -7.58 7.93
N PRO A 140 18.49 -8.79 7.43
CA PRO A 140 18.03 -9.01 6.08
C PRO A 140 16.73 -8.22 5.82
N PRO A 141 16.59 -7.59 4.64
CA PRO A 141 15.40 -6.81 4.31
C PRO A 141 14.14 -7.70 4.20
N PRO A 142 12.96 -7.17 4.50
CA PRO A 142 11.70 -7.88 4.30
C PRO A 142 11.43 -8.12 2.80
N GLN A 143 10.82 -9.26 2.49
CA GLN A 143 10.37 -9.58 1.13
C GLN A 143 8.89 -9.27 0.97
N PHE A 144 8.56 -8.41 0.00
CA PHE A 144 7.19 -8.09 -0.36
C PHE A 144 6.73 -9.00 -1.49
N ARG A 145 5.59 -9.66 -1.33
CA ARG A 145 5.00 -10.51 -2.37
C ARG A 145 3.56 -10.12 -2.63
N TYR A 146 3.23 -9.93 -3.89
CA TYR A 146 1.87 -9.67 -4.31
C TYR A 146 1.15 -10.99 -4.61
N ASP A 147 -0.12 -11.08 -4.23
CA ASP A 147 -0.98 -12.18 -4.67
C ASP A 147 -2.08 -11.60 -5.57
N PRO A 148 -2.08 -11.89 -6.88
CA PRO A 148 -3.05 -11.32 -7.81
C PRO A 148 -4.48 -11.82 -7.58
N ARG A 149 -4.66 -12.99 -6.95
CA ARG A 149 -5.99 -13.57 -6.68
C ARG A 149 -6.67 -12.83 -5.55
N THR A 150 -5.95 -12.60 -4.46
CA THR A 150 -6.46 -11.90 -3.27
C THR A 150 -6.24 -10.40 -3.32
N ARG A 151 -5.38 -9.94 -4.23
CA ARG A 151 -4.87 -8.57 -4.35
C ARG A 151 -4.20 -8.06 -3.08
N THR A 152 -3.60 -8.95 -2.30
CA THR A 152 -2.90 -8.58 -1.05
C THR A 152 -1.40 -8.53 -1.27
N ILE A 153 -0.70 -7.72 -0.49
CA ILE A 153 0.77 -7.75 -0.43
C ILE A 153 1.16 -8.38 0.91
N SER A 154 1.77 -9.57 0.87
CA SER A 154 2.36 -10.20 2.05
C SER A 154 3.78 -9.70 2.28
N VAL A 155 4.17 -9.65 3.56
CA VAL A 155 5.50 -9.22 4.00
C VAL A 155 6.16 -10.39 4.71
N HIS A 156 7.25 -10.90 4.15
CA HIS A 156 7.97 -12.03 4.70
C HIS A 156 9.23 -11.54 5.41
N PHE A 157 9.32 -11.86 6.70
CA PHE A 157 10.47 -11.51 7.52
C PHE A 157 11.41 -12.70 7.69
N PHE A 158 12.71 -12.42 7.61
CA PHE A 158 13.78 -13.36 7.95
C PHE A 158 14.22 -13.22 9.40
N HIS A 159 13.75 -12.20 10.12
CA HIS A 159 14.01 -11.93 11.52
C HIS A 159 12.81 -11.22 12.15
N ASP A 160 12.81 -11.06 13.47
CA ASP A 160 11.72 -10.42 14.19
C ASP A 160 11.57 -8.94 13.75
N PRO A 161 10.42 -8.52 13.20
CA PRO A 161 10.17 -7.13 12.81
C PRO A 161 10.11 -6.15 13.99
N THR A 162 9.98 -6.67 15.22
CA THR A 162 9.94 -5.90 16.47
C THR A 162 11.20 -6.02 17.31
N TYR A 163 12.12 -6.93 16.92
CA TYR A 163 13.36 -7.25 17.64
C TYR A 163 13.19 -7.59 19.14
N SER A 164 12.07 -8.21 19.51
CA SER A 164 11.72 -8.59 20.88
C SER A 164 12.23 -9.98 21.30
N GLY A 165 13.22 -10.54 20.58
CA GLY A 165 13.77 -11.87 20.86
C GLY A 165 12.87 -13.03 20.41
N THR A 166 11.91 -12.74 19.52
CA THR A 166 10.98 -13.73 18.96
C THR A 166 11.71 -14.77 18.12
N THR A 167 11.31 -16.05 18.22
CA THR A 167 11.89 -17.13 17.41
C THR A 167 11.36 -17.08 15.96
N LEU A 168 12.11 -17.64 15.00
CA LEU A 168 11.65 -17.75 13.61
C LEU A 168 10.33 -18.50 13.46
N GLU A 169 10.14 -19.56 14.26
CA GLU A 169 8.89 -20.33 14.28
C GLU A 169 7.69 -19.47 14.70
N GLN A 170 7.88 -18.59 15.68
CA GLN A 170 6.85 -17.64 16.11
C GLN A 170 6.58 -16.59 15.03
N ILE A 171 7.61 -16.08 14.37
CA ILE A 171 7.45 -15.12 13.26
C ILE A 171 6.67 -15.75 12.11
N HIS A 172 6.98 -17.00 11.75
CA HIS A 172 6.31 -17.71 10.64
C HIS A 172 4.98 -18.34 11.04
N SER A 173 4.59 -18.27 12.32
CA SER A 173 3.29 -18.75 12.80
C SER A 173 2.12 -17.84 12.41
N VAL A 174 2.40 -16.63 11.91
CA VAL A 174 1.40 -15.66 11.47
C VAL A 174 1.76 -15.14 10.08
N ASP A 175 0.74 -14.76 9.31
CA ASP A 175 0.95 -14.07 8.05
C ASP A 175 0.99 -12.56 8.31
N TYR A 176 1.87 -11.85 7.62
CA TYR A 176 1.92 -10.39 7.67
C TYR A 176 1.44 -9.80 6.35
N LEU A 177 0.52 -8.85 6.43
CA LEU A 177 -0.06 -8.18 5.27
C LEU A 177 0.13 -6.67 5.34
N LEU A 178 0.24 -6.03 4.18
CA LEU A 178 0.21 -4.59 4.06
C LEU A 178 -1.22 -4.06 4.19
N GLU A 179 -1.46 -3.13 5.11
CA GLU A 179 -2.76 -2.55 5.43
C GLU A 179 -2.71 -1.02 5.44
N LEU A 180 -3.65 -0.40 4.73
CA LEU A 180 -3.93 1.03 4.86
C LEU A 180 -4.75 1.29 6.12
N GLN A 181 -4.32 2.22 6.97
CA GLN A 181 -5.04 2.60 8.19
C GLN A 181 -6.07 3.69 7.84
N PRO A 182 -7.39 3.38 7.83
CA PRO A 182 -8.43 4.39 7.62
C PRO A 182 -8.45 5.38 8.79
N ARG A 183 -8.95 6.59 8.56
CA ARG A 183 -9.20 7.55 9.64
C ARG A 183 -10.66 7.96 9.60
N SER A 184 -11.38 7.66 10.68
CA SER A 184 -12.72 8.18 10.89
C SER A 184 -12.65 9.59 11.50
N ARG A 185 -13.49 10.51 11.02
CA ARG A 185 -13.60 11.85 11.60
C ARG A 185 -14.00 11.83 13.09
N LEU A 186 -14.71 10.79 13.51
CA LEU A 186 -15.26 10.68 14.86
C LEU A 186 -14.24 10.18 15.88
N GLU A 187 -13.18 9.49 15.42
CA GLU A 187 -12.08 9.05 16.28
C GLU A 187 -11.06 10.15 16.55
N GLN A 188 -11.19 11.31 15.92
CA GLN A 188 -10.36 12.44 16.30
C GLN A 188 -10.67 12.75 17.77
N PRO A 189 -9.68 12.63 18.68
CA PRO A 189 -9.91 12.90 20.09
C PRO A 189 -10.54 14.29 20.19
N PRO A 190 -11.56 14.48 21.04
CA PRO A 190 -12.21 15.78 21.17
C PRO A 190 -11.09 16.81 21.32
N PRO A 191 -11.11 17.90 20.51
CA PRO A 191 -9.98 18.80 20.40
C PRO A 191 -9.58 19.16 21.81
N SER A 192 -8.40 18.67 22.23
CA SER A 192 -7.99 18.75 23.63
C SER A 192 -8.24 20.18 24.11
N ALA A 193 -8.73 20.34 25.34
CA ALA A 193 -9.14 21.63 25.90
C ALA A 193 -8.10 22.77 25.78
N SER A 194 -6.87 22.47 25.33
CA SER A 194 -5.89 23.43 24.83
C SER A 194 -6.37 24.36 23.70
N THR A 195 -7.34 23.95 22.88
CA THR A 195 -7.95 24.82 21.84
C THR A 195 -9.06 25.71 22.41
N LEU A 196 -9.84 25.22 23.39
CA LEU A 196 -10.81 26.05 24.11
C LEU A 196 -10.14 27.08 25.03
N ASN A 197 -8.95 26.78 25.57
CA ASN A 197 -8.15 27.77 26.32
C ASN A 197 -7.60 28.92 25.45
N LYS A 198 -7.57 28.78 24.12
CA LYS A 198 -7.24 29.88 23.21
C LYS A 198 -8.43 30.77 22.87
N LEU A 199 -9.66 30.29 23.12
CA LEU A 199 -10.87 31.11 22.99
C LEU A 199 -11.17 31.91 24.27
N SER A 200 -10.70 31.47 25.44
CA SER A 200 -10.76 32.27 26.67
C SER A 200 -9.79 33.45 26.70
N GLU A 201 -8.75 33.47 25.85
CA GLU A 201 -7.88 34.64 25.63
C GLU A 201 -8.56 35.75 24.81
N TRP A 202 -9.63 35.46 24.06
CA TRP A 202 -10.36 36.42 23.24
C TRP A 202 -11.63 37.01 23.91
N LEU A 203 -11.97 36.56 25.12
CA LEU A 203 -13.12 37.05 25.89
C LEU A 203 -12.65 37.81 27.14
N PRO A 204 -12.56 39.16 27.10
CA PRO A 204 -12.05 39.96 28.23
C PRO A 204 -13.07 40.23 29.36
N PHE A 205 -14.15 39.45 29.47
CA PHE A 205 -15.20 39.71 30.46
C PHE A 205 -15.62 38.45 31.21
N ALA A 206 -14.91 38.12 32.29
CA ALA A 206 -15.50 37.66 33.55
C ALA A 206 -14.41 37.53 34.60
N LYS A 207 -14.08 38.66 35.23
CA LYS A 207 -13.39 38.65 36.53
C LYS A 207 -14.39 38.20 37.60
N SER A 208 -13.86 37.40 38.52
CA SER A 208 -14.25 37.20 39.93
C SER A 208 -15.60 36.56 40.27
N ALA A 209 -15.52 35.37 40.89
CA ALA A 209 -16.01 35.18 42.26
C ALA A 209 -15.27 34.01 42.96
N PRO A 210 -14.87 34.15 44.24
CA PRO A 210 -14.32 33.08 45.06
C PRO A 210 -15.41 32.46 45.96
N SER A 211 -15.33 31.16 46.25
CA SER A 211 -15.43 30.65 47.63
C SER A 211 -15.53 29.12 47.68
N SER A 212 -14.68 28.56 48.50
CA SER A 212 -14.68 27.26 49.16
C SER A 212 -16.03 26.85 49.75
N PHE A 213 -16.32 25.55 49.86
CA PHE A 213 -16.71 24.90 51.13
C PHE A 213 -16.74 23.36 51.00
N SER A 214 -16.72 22.72 52.15
CA SER A 214 -16.20 21.39 52.48
C SER A 214 -17.24 20.28 52.61
N SER A 215 -16.71 19.04 52.67
CA SER A 215 -17.08 17.92 53.57
C SER A 215 -18.43 17.17 53.44
N SER A 216 -18.29 15.88 53.08
CA SER A 216 -18.82 14.65 53.71
C SER A 216 -20.30 14.50 54.12
N HIS A 217 -20.94 13.41 53.65
CA HIS A 217 -21.58 12.30 54.41
C HIS A 217 -22.60 11.54 53.52
N SER A 218 -22.59 10.21 53.59
CA SER A 218 -23.55 9.22 53.02
C SER A 218 -24.93 9.27 53.75
N PRO A 219 -25.90 8.34 53.58
CA PRO A 219 -26.24 7.38 52.52
C PRO A 219 -27.75 7.41 52.09
N ALA A 220 -28.10 6.55 51.12
CA ALA A 220 -29.39 5.85 50.88
C ALA A 220 -30.73 6.61 51.05
N SER A 221 -31.49 6.72 49.95
CA SER A 221 -32.95 6.59 49.96
C SER A 221 -33.50 6.20 48.59
N THR A 222 -34.11 5.03 48.58
CA THR A 222 -34.98 4.45 47.56
C THR A 222 -36.17 5.39 47.28
N SER A 223 -36.35 5.80 46.03
CA SER A 223 -37.66 6.24 45.54
C SER A 223 -37.83 5.84 44.08
N THR A 224 -38.54 4.72 43.90
CA THR A 224 -39.06 4.24 42.63
C THR A 224 -40.15 5.19 42.17
N SER A 225 -39.81 6.10 41.26
CA SER A 225 -40.78 6.88 40.49
C SER A 225 -40.87 6.26 39.10
N GLN A 226 -41.92 5.47 38.88
CA GLN A 226 -42.29 4.97 37.55
C GLN A 226 -42.75 6.15 36.70
N THR A 227 -41.84 6.66 35.86
CA THR A 227 -42.21 7.46 34.69
C THR A 227 -42.53 6.52 33.53
N PRO A 228 -43.59 6.77 32.76
CA PRO A 228 -43.92 5.95 31.59
C PRO A 228 -42.76 6.02 30.59
N PHE A 229 -42.16 4.87 30.34
CA PHE A 229 -41.09 4.67 29.38
C PHE A 229 -41.67 4.90 27.99
N VAL A 230 -41.52 6.12 27.47
CA VAL A 230 -41.72 6.39 26.04
C VAL A 230 -40.50 5.82 25.34
N PRO A 231 -40.61 4.79 24.47
CA PRO A 231 -39.51 4.39 23.63
C PRO A 231 -39.21 5.56 22.69
N SER A 232 -38.24 6.39 23.07
CA SER A 232 -37.61 7.35 22.18
C SER A 232 -36.78 6.55 21.19
N SER A 233 -37.44 6.02 20.16
CA SER A 233 -36.80 5.58 18.94
C SER A 233 -36.27 6.82 18.24
N ASP A 234 -35.10 7.28 18.68
CA ASP A 234 -34.31 8.30 18.00
C ASP A 234 -33.76 7.64 16.72
N PRO A 235 -34.31 7.97 15.54
CA PRO A 235 -33.95 7.29 14.29
C PRO A 235 -32.61 7.77 13.71
N SER A 236 -31.84 8.57 14.47
CA SER A 236 -30.65 9.26 13.97
C SER A 236 -29.32 8.75 14.50
N LEU A 237 -29.32 7.70 15.33
CA LEU A 237 -28.10 6.99 15.74
C LEU A 237 -27.63 6.05 14.62
N VAL A 238 -27.26 6.65 13.48
CA VAL A 238 -26.50 5.97 12.44
C VAL A 238 -25.18 5.57 13.12
N HIS A 239 -25.05 4.28 13.43
CA HIS A 239 -23.80 3.74 13.95
C HIS A 239 -22.71 4.06 12.94
N ALA A 240 -21.92 5.07 13.25
CA ALA A 240 -20.84 5.47 12.40
C ALA A 240 -19.85 4.31 12.33
N ASP A 241 -19.59 3.90 11.10
CA ASP A 241 -18.70 2.79 10.83
C ASP A 241 -17.26 3.27 11.00
N PRO A 242 -16.52 2.80 12.03
CA PRO A 242 -15.15 3.27 12.27
C PRO A 242 -14.19 2.89 11.14
N GLU A 243 -14.59 1.94 10.28
CA GLU A 243 -13.79 1.50 9.13
C GLU A 243 -13.97 2.37 7.88
N LEU A 244 -14.95 3.30 7.89
CA LEU A 244 -15.17 4.22 6.78
C LEU A 244 -14.15 5.37 6.84
N ASP A 245 -13.38 5.49 5.76
CA ASP A 245 -12.34 6.50 5.64
C ASP A 245 -12.90 7.87 5.19
N ASP A 246 -13.54 8.59 6.11
CA ASP A 246 -14.20 9.89 5.84
C ASP A 246 -13.31 11.12 6.07
N ASP A 247 -12.08 10.94 6.56
CA ASP A 247 -11.17 12.04 6.85
C ASP A 247 -10.70 12.73 5.53
N PRO A 248 -10.82 14.06 5.38
CA PRO A 248 -10.40 14.75 4.16
C PRO A 248 -8.88 14.84 3.99
N GLU A 249 -8.07 14.40 4.96
CA GLU A 249 -6.62 14.44 4.82
C GLU A 249 -6.17 13.62 3.58
N PRO A 250 -5.22 14.14 2.78
CA PRO A 250 -4.80 13.47 1.55
C PRO A 250 -3.93 12.23 1.79
N TRP A 251 -3.52 11.99 3.04
CA TRP A 251 -2.57 10.94 3.40
C TRP A 251 -3.12 9.96 4.44
N ARG A 252 -2.64 8.71 4.41
CA ARG A 252 -2.93 7.67 5.40
C ARG A 252 -1.67 6.93 5.79
N ALA A 253 -1.61 6.49 7.03
CA ALA A 253 -0.56 5.57 7.47
C ALA A 253 -0.74 4.22 6.78
N VAL A 254 0.38 3.59 6.42
CA VAL A 254 0.41 2.22 5.91
C VAL A 254 1.21 1.40 6.89
N LYS A 255 0.64 0.28 7.31
CA LYS A 255 1.25 -0.59 8.32
C LYS A 255 1.31 -2.03 7.84
N VAL A 256 2.22 -2.78 8.43
CA VAL A 256 2.24 -4.23 8.36
C VAL A 256 1.43 -4.78 9.53
N VAL A 257 0.43 -5.60 9.24
CA VAL A 257 -0.44 -6.21 10.26
C VAL A 257 -0.27 -7.71 10.24
N SER A 258 -0.32 -8.35 11.41
CA SER A 258 -0.41 -9.80 11.51
C SER A 258 -1.86 -10.24 11.31
N VAL A 259 -2.05 -11.35 10.60
CA VAL A 259 -3.34 -12.01 10.41
C VAL A 259 -3.23 -13.47 10.79
N ALA A 260 -4.32 -14.02 11.29
CA ALA A 260 -4.37 -15.41 11.71
C ALA A 260 -4.12 -16.37 10.52
N PRO A 261 -3.42 -17.50 10.73
CA PRO A 261 -3.28 -18.54 9.72
C PRO A 261 -4.63 -18.97 9.13
N GLY A 262 -4.64 -19.28 7.84
CA GLY A 262 -5.86 -19.67 7.14
C GLY A 262 -6.83 -18.53 6.84
N TRP A 263 -6.44 -17.26 7.03
CA TRP A 263 -7.27 -16.10 6.68
C TRP A 263 -7.75 -16.12 5.21
N ARG A 264 -6.98 -16.75 4.32
CA ARG A 264 -7.30 -16.91 2.89
C ARG A 264 -8.57 -17.71 2.64
N GLU A 265 -8.97 -18.58 3.55
CA GLU A 265 -10.21 -19.35 3.45
C GLU A 265 -11.41 -18.57 3.98
N LYS A 266 -11.15 -17.50 4.72
CA LYS A 266 -12.14 -16.68 5.42
C LYS A 266 -12.38 -15.33 4.72
N PHE A 267 -12.17 -15.27 3.40
CA PHE A 267 -12.50 -14.06 2.65
C PHE A 267 -13.99 -13.76 2.82
N PRO A 268 -14.36 -12.63 3.45
CA PRO A 268 -15.75 -12.36 3.73
C PRO A 268 -16.51 -12.09 2.44
N SER A 269 -17.77 -12.51 2.45
CA SER A 269 -18.72 -12.18 1.38
C SER A 269 -18.80 -10.67 1.17
N SER A 270 -18.91 -10.23 -0.08
CA SER A 270 -19.02 -8.80 -0.42
C SER A 270 -20.15 -8.12 0.36
N GLY A 271 -19.89 -6.92 0.88
CA GLY A 271 -20.91 -6.07 1.54
C GLY A 271 -21.01 -6.21 3.06
N THR A 272 -20.27 -7.13 3.68
CA THR A 272 -20.15 -7.17 5.14
C THR A 272 -19.17 -6.09 5.64
N PRO A 273 -19.27 -5.65 6.92
CA PRO A 273 -18.26 -4.79 7.52
C PRO A 273 -16.85 -5.38 7.39
N GLU A 274 -16.72 -6.68 7.65
CA GLU A 274 -15.45 -7.39 7.50
C GLU A 274 -14.87 -7.30 6.08
N ALA A 275 -15.72 -7.35 5.03
CA ALA A 275 -15.27 -7.16 3.65
C ALA A 275 -14.71 -5.75 3.41
N ARG A 276 -15.23 -4.72 4.09
CA ARG A 276 -14.69 -3.36 4.00
C ARG A 276 -13.33 -3.26 4.67
N LYS A 277 -13.16 -3.87 5.84
CA LYS A 277 -11.83 -4.04 6.46
C LYS A 277 -10.84 -4.72 5.51
N TRP A 278 -11.27 -5.77 4.81
CA TRP A 278 -10.39 -6.45 3.86
C TRP A 278 -10.01 -5.60 2.64
N LEU A 279 -10.84 -4.65 2.21
CA LEU A 279 -10.49 -3.72 1.14
C LEU A 279 -9.29 -2.83 1.50
N THR A 280 -9.05 -2.54 2.79
CA THR A 280 -7.87 -1.75 3.21
C THR A 280 -6.56 -2.53 3.05
N ARG A 281 -6.64 -3.85 2.90
CA ARG A 281 -5.52 -4.77 2.65
C ARG A 281 -5.36 -5.14 1.18
N GLN A 282 -6.26 -4.66 0.32
CA GLN A 282 -6.20 -4.93 -1.11
C GLN A 282 -5.53 -3.80 -1.87
N TRP A 283 -4.64 -4.17 -2.78
CA TRP A 283 -3.78 -3.29 -3.54
C TRP A 283 -3.82 -3.69 -5.00
N ASP A 284 -4.07 -2.73 -5.89
CA ASP A 284 -3.90 -2.87 -7.32
C ASP A 284 -2.49 -2.40 -7.70
N ILE A 285 -1.82 -3.13 -8.60
CA ILE A 285 -0.49 -2.79 -9.10
C ILE A 285 -0.60 -2.25 -10.52
N ALA A 286 -0.04 -1.07 -10.77
CA ALA A 286 -0.02 -0.43 -12.08
C ALA A 286 1.42 -0.33 -12.59
N THR A 287 1.76 -1.14 -13.60
CA THR A 287 3.07 -1.12 -14.26
C THR A 287 3.22 0.12 -15.13
N ILE A 288 4.39 0.75 -15.08
CA ILE A 288 4.74 1.89 -15.93
C ILE A 288 5.56 1.40 -17.11
N VAL A 289 4.94 1.45 -18.30
CA VAL A 289 5.60 1.07 -19.55
C VAL A 289 6.30 2.30 -20.13
N CYS A 290 7.63 2.33 -20.04
CA CYS A 290 8.45 3.35 -20.71
C CYS A 290 8.65 2.93 -22.18
N GLN A 291 7.83 3.48 -23.08
CA GLN A 291 8.07 3.30 -24.52
C GLN A 291 9.31 4.09 -24.94
N THR A 292 10.24 3.44 -25.63
CA THR A 292 11.40 4.18 -26.15
C THR A 292 10.96 5.05 -27.33
N ARG A 293 11.46 6.28 -27.41
CA ARG A 293 11.10 7.24 -28.47
C ARG A 293 11.27 6.67 -29.89
N ARG A 294 12.24 5.79 -30.11
CA ARG A 294 12.44 5.12 -31.40
C ARG A 294 11.29 4.20 -31.79
N GLU A 295 10.70 3.48 -30.84
CA GLU A 295 9.53 2.64 -31.09
C GLU A 295 8.30 3.50 -31.41
N TYR A 296 8.16 4.63 -30.70
CA TYR A 296 7.12 5.61 -30.99
C TYR A 296 7.29 6.21 -32.39
N GLU A 297 8.50 6.63 -32.77
CA GLU A 297 8.76 7.17 -34.12
C GLU A 297 8.58 6.12 -35.20
N ALA A 298 8.95 4.86 -34.96
CA ALA A 298 8.74 3.76 -35.91
C ALA A 298 7.26 3.43 -36.09
N THR A 299 6.49 3.37 -35.01
CA THR A 299 5.03 3.12 -35.05
C THR A 299 4.27 4.31 -35.63
N ALA A 300 4.66 5.55 -35.29
CA ALA A 300 4.10 6.77 -35.88
C ALA A 300 4.43 6.89 -37.37
N SER A 301 5.64 6.48 -37.79
CA SER A 301 6.02 6.44 -39.21
C SER A 301 5.26 5.36 -39.98
N GLN A 302 5.02 4.19 -39.38
CA GLN A 302 4.17 3.15 -39.98
C GLN A 302 2.70 3.59 -40.07
N ALA A 303 2.17 4.25 -39.03
CA ALA A 303 0.81 4.79 -39.05
C ALA A 303 0.65 5.93 -40.06
N SER A 304 1.68 6.75 -40.26
CA SER A 304 1.69 7.82 -41.28
C SER A 304 1.92 7.28 -42.70
N ALA A 305 2.50 6.09 -42.84
CA ALA A 305 2.70 5.41 -44.12
C ALA A 305 1.49 4.55 -44.55
N LEU A 306 0.44 4.45 -43.72
CA LEU A 306 -0.87 4.02 -44.18
C LEU A 306 -1.44 5.12 -45.07
N ASP A 307 -1.13 4.98 -46.36
CA ASP A 307 -1.56 5.84 -47.44
C ASP A 307 -3.10 5.85 -47.53
N LEU A 308 -3.73 6.77 -46.80
CA LEU A 308 -5.17 7.03 -46.85
C LEU A 308 -5.63 7.56 -48.22
N SER A 309 -4.73 7.77 -49.19
CA SER A 309 -5.11 8.18 -50.55
C SER A 309 -5.75 7.06 -51.38
N ASN A 310 -5.70 5.81 -50.92
CA ASN A 310 -6.43 4.67 -51.53
C ASN A 310 -7.77 4.35 -50.86
N LEU A 311 -8.27 5.19 -49.95
CA LEU A 311 -9.67 5.11 -49.52
C LEU A 311 -10.54 5.65 -50.64
N ASP A 312 -10.92 4.72 -51.52
CA ASP A 312 -11.88 4.91 -52.60
C ASP A 312 -13.14 5.59 -52.03
N SER A 313 -13.40 6.79 -52.52
CA SER A 313 -14.51 7.62 -52.08
C SER A 313 -15.78 7.13 -52.77
N ASP A 314 -16.21 5.91 -52.47
CA ASP A 314 -17.49 5.40 -52.94
C ASP A 314 -18.56 5.62 -51.84
N PRO A 315 -19.32 6.74 -51.89
CA PRO A 315 -20.31 7.09 -50.87
C PRO A 315 -21.54 6.15 -50.85
N ALA A 316 -21.60 5.13 -51.71
CA ALA A 316 -22.77 4.28 -51.88
C ALA A 316 -22.76 2.97 -51.05
N SER A 317 -21.67 2.62 -50.34
CA SER A 317 -21.55 1.32 -49.65
C SER A 317 -21.38 1.39 -48.12
N LEU A 318 -21.81 2.49 -47.49
CA LEU A 318 -21.87 2.57 -46.02
C LEU A 318 -22.98 1.66 -45.47
N ASN A 319 -22.58 0.41 -45.22
CA ASN A 319 -23.31 -0.61 -44.49
C ASN A 319 -23.78 -0.04 -43.13
N HIS A 320 -25.07 0.30 -43.05
CA HIS A 320 -25.76 0.84 -41.86
C HIS A 320 -25.72 -0.08 -40.62
N GLY A 321 -25.14 -1.28 -40.70
CA GLY A 321 -25.07 -2.23 -39.59
C GLY A 321 -24.01 -1.93 -38.53
N VAL A 322 -22.84 -1.41 -38.91
CA VAL A 322 -21.68 -1.34 -37.98
C VAL A 322 -21.77 -0.15 -37.02
N LEU A 323 -22.37 0.97 -37.45
CA LEU A 323 -22.61 2.12 -36.58
C LEU A 323 -23.73 1.86 -35.55
N ALA A 324 -24.67 0.95 -35.84
CA ALA A 324 -25.72 0.57 -34.89
C ALA A 324 -25.18 -0.31 -33.74
N GLU A 325 -24.19 -1.17 -34.00
CA GLU A 325 -23.54 -1.98 -32.95
C GLU A 325 -22.66 -1.13 -32.02
N LEU A 326 -21.93 -0.14 -32.55
CA LEU A 326 -21.11 0.76 -31.73
C LEU A 326 -21.95 1.68 -30.82
N GLY A 327 -23.15 2.07 -31.26
CA GLY A 327 -24.10 2.79 -30.43
C GLY A 327 -24.63 1.97 -29.25
N GLY A 328 -24.81 0.66 -29.44
CA GLY A 328 -25.25 -0.26 -28.38
C GLY A 328 -24.23 -0.42 -27.26
N VAL A 329 -22.96 -0.64 -27.62
CA VAL A 329 -21.87 -0.86 -26.64
C VAL A 329 -21.58 0.40 -25.81
N LEU A 330 -21.67 1.59 -26.41
CA LEU A 330 -21.52 2.85 -25.68
C LEU A 330 -22.73 3.16 -24.78
N GLY A 331 -23.93 2.74 -25.18
CA GLY A 331 -25.14 2.85 -24.36
C GLY A 331 -25.11 1.96 -23.12
N GLU A 332 -24.60 0.73 -23.22
CA GLU A 332 -24.45 -0.18 -22.08
C GLU A 332 -23.42 0.34 -21.07
N LEU A 333 -22.30 0.89 -21.53
CA LEU A 333 -21.27 1.49 -20.67
C LEU A 333 -21.80 2.73 -19.92
N GLY A 334 -22.62 3.57 -20.57
CA GLY A 334 -23.26 4.73 -19.93
C GLY A 334 -24.27 4.35 -18.83
N ASN A 335 -25.01 3.25 -19.04
CA ASN A 335 -25.97 2.74 -18.06
C ASN A 335 -25.29 2.10 -16.84
N GLU A 336 -24.13 1.47 -17.03
CA GLU A 336 -23.36 0.88 -15.94
C GLU A 336 -22.69 1.94 -15.05
N ILE A 337 -22.15 3.01 -15.65
CA ILE A 337 -21.63 4.19 -14.92
C ILE A 337 -22.75 4.90 -14.14
N SER A 338 -23.94 5.03 -14.73
CA SER A 338 -25.09 5.65 -14.07
C SER A 338 -25.62 4.82 -12.89
N ARG A 339 -25.57 3.48 -12.96
CA ARG A 339 -25.88 2.59 -11.82
C ARG A 339 -24.83 2.66 -10.71
N ALA A 340 -23.56 2.84 -11.06
CA ALA A 340 -22.48 2.96 -10.08
C ALA A 340 -22.53 4.30 -9.31
N LEU A 341 -23.03 5.36 -9.95
CA LEU A 341 -23.10 6.70 -9.34
C LEU A 341 -24.47 7.04 -8.73
N GLY A 342 -25.55 6.35 -9.11
CA GLY A 342 -26.93 6.66 -8.70
C GLY A 342 -27.44 6.00 -7.41
N ARG A 343 -26.60 5.33 -6.62
CA ARG A 343 -27.00 4.68 -5.34
C ARG A 343 -26.70 5.49 -4.08
N SER A 344 -26.47 6.80 -4.22
CA SER A 344 -26.32 7.71 -3.08
C SER A 344 -27.30 8.87 -3.19
N THR A 345 -28.56 8.60 -2.84
CA THR A 345 -29.52 9.59 -2.31
C THR A 345 -30.40 8.89 -1.29
#